data_AF-A0A2N1RF60-F1
#
_entry.id   AF-A0A2N1RF60-F1
#
_cell.length_a   1.000
_cell.length_b   1.000
_cell.length_c   1.000
_cell.angle_alpha   90.00
_cell.angle_beta   90.00
_cell.angle_gamma   90.00
#
_symmetry.space_group_name_H-M   'P 1'
#
loop_
_entity.id
_entity.type
_entity.pdbx_description
1 polymer ?
#
loop_
_entity_poly.entity_id
_entity_poly.type
_entity_poly.pdbx_seq_one_letter_code
_entity_poly.pdbx_strand_id
1 'polypeptide(L)'
;MESKFGGLFGALVILLYILTILNYMVKAANRYFGAWMKTYPKAYRIFITCMRFIVKYHRIFGAGSLLFLIIHVFVQYNFYGYINKTGAAAAGVLLMQVLLGIYGSKLKKRPKSWLYIHRAVAVLLPLAIALHVLG
;
A
#
# COMPACT_ATOMS: atom_id res chain seq x y z
N MET A 1 14.45 15.21 13.24
CA MET A 1 14.71 15.87 11.96
C MET A 1 15.09 14.79 10.98
N GLU A 2 14.29 14.54 9.94
CA GLU A 2 14.65 13.60 8.87
C GLU A 2 15.59 14.26 7.86
N SER A 3 16.42 13.45 7.19
CA SER A 3 17.27 13.97 6.13
C SER A 3 16.39 14.22 4.91
N LYS A 4 16.77 15.16 4.04
CA LYS A 4 16.01 15.43 2.79
C LYS A 4 15.77 14.13 1.99
N PHE A 5 16.74 13.22 2.00
CA PHE A 5 16.65 11.91 1.37
C PHE A 5 15.74 10.94 2.14
N GLY A 6 15.83 10.91 3.47
CA GLY A 6 14.93 10.11 4.32
C GLY A 6 13.46 10.45 4.07
N GLY A 7 13.13 11.74 4.09
CA GLY A 7 11.76 12.23 3.83
C GLY A 7 11.28 11.92 2.41
N LEU A 8 12.15 12.05 1.40
CA LEU A 8 11.81 11.68 0.01
C LEU A 8 11.44 10.21 -0.12
N PHE A 9 12.27 9.31 0.41
CA PHE A 9 12.00 7.87 0.32
C PHE A 9 10.79 7.46 1.17
N GLY A 10 10.59 8.08 2.34
CA GLY A 10 9.39 7.91 3.14
C GLY A 10 8.11 8.31 2.38
N ALA A 11 8.13 9.46 1.70
CA ALA A 11 7.02 9.91 0.87
C ALA A 11 6.73 8.95 -0.30
N LEU A 12 7.78 8.39 -0.94
CA LEU A 12 7.62 7.40 -2.00
C LEU A 12 7.00 6.08 -1.50
N VAL A 13 7.38 5.62 -0.29
CA VAL A 13 6.73 4.49 0.37
C VAL A 13 5.24 4.75 0.53
N ILE A 14 4.88 5.91 1.09
CA ILE A 14 3.48 6.30 1.32
C ILE A 14 2.71 6.38 0.00
N LEU A 15 3.27 7.01 -1.03
CA LEU A 15 2.63 7.16 -2.34
C LEU A 15 2.31 5.80 -2.98
N LEU A 16 3.29 4.89 -3.03
CA LEU A 16 3.10 3.56 -3.60
C LEU A 16 2.15 2.71 -2.76
N TYR A 17 2.22 2.86 -1.44
CA TYR A 17 1.28 2.22 -0.54
C TYR A 17 -0.17 2.70 -0.77
N ILE A 18 -0.40 4.02 -0.97
CA ILE A 18 -1.72 4.57 -1.33
C ILE A 18 -2.23 3.94 -2.63
N LEU A 19 -1.40 3.87 -3.67
CA LEU A 19 -1.75 3.20 -4.92
C LEU A 19 -2.07 1.70 -4.72
N THR A 20 -1.45 1.08 -3.73
CA THR A 20 -1.67 -0.32 -3.38
C THR A 20 -3.02 -0.53 -2.72
N ILE A 21 -3.39 0.29 -1.72
CA ILE A 21 -4.70 0.19 -1.04
C ILE A 21 -5.86 0.64 -1.93
N LEU A 22 -5.62 1.57 -2.88
CA LEU A 22 -6.62 2.00 -3.86
C LEU A 22 -7.21 0.82 -4.65
N ASN A 23 -6.46 -0.26 -4.88
CA ASN A 23 -6.99 -1.47 -5.53
C ASN A 23 -8.21 -2.05 -4.79
N TYR A 24 -8.24 -2.02 -3.46
CA TYR A 24 -9.41 -2.44 -2.69
C TYR A 24 -10.56 -1.44 -2.88
N MET A 25 -10.28 -0.15 -2.77
CA MET A 25 -11.27 0.93 -2.88
C MET A 25 -11.94 0.98 -4.25
N VAL A 26 -11.18 0.94 -5.35
CA VAL A 26 -11.75 0.97 -6.71
C VAL A 26 -12.57 -0.27 -7.02
N LYS A 27 -12.19 -1.43 -6.48
CA LYS A 27 -13.00 -2.66 -6.60
C LYS A 27 -14.30 -2.57 -5.81
N ALA A 28 -14.26 -1.98 -4.61
CA ALA A 28 -15.46 -1.71 -3.84
C ALA A 28 -16.37 -0.70 -4.55
N ALA A 29 -15.81 0.41 -5.05
CA ALA A 29 -16.56 1.41 -5.80
C ALA A 29 -17.25 0.83 -7.05
N ASN A 30 -16.55 -0.01 -7.83
CA ASN A 30 -17.14 -0.68 -8.97
C ASN A 30 -18.27 -1.66 -8.57
N ARG A 31 -18.13 -2.34 -7.42
CA ARG A 31 -19.14 -3.28 -6.93
C ARG A 31 -20.43 -2.57 -6.49
N TYR A 32 -20.31 -1.47 -5.74
CA TYR A 32 -21.47 -0.78 -5.16
C TYR A 32 -22.08 0.26 -6.10
N PHE A 33 -21.25 1.00 -6.84
CA PHE A 33 -21.69 2.13 -7.67
C PHE A 33 -21.58 1.85 -9.17
N GLY A 34 -21.06 0.69 -9.59
CA GLY A 34 -20.81 0.40 -11.01
C GLY A 34 -22.06 0.45 -11.89
N ALA A 35 -23.21 0.01 -11.38
CA ALA A 35 -24.49 0.09 -12.10
C ALA A 35 -24.93 1.54 -12.31
N TRP A 36 -24.84 2.37 -11.27
CA TRP A 36 -25.15 3.79 -11.33
C TRP A 36 -24.16 4.54 -12.24
N MET A 37 -22.86 4.29 -12.14
CA MET A 37 -21.85 4.97 -12.98
C MET A 37 -22.08 4.73 -14.49
N LYS A 38 -22.65 3.59 -14.89
CA LYS A 38 -22.96 3.30 -16.29
C LYS A 38 -23.97 4.28 -16.91
N THR A 39 -24.76 5.01 -16.11
CA THR A 39 -25.63 6.07 -16.62
C THR A 39 -24.84 7.28 -17.13
N TYR A 40 -23.56 7.41 -16.74
CA TYR A 40 -22.63 8.46 -17.18
C TYR A 40 -21.46 7.84 -17.98
N PRO A 41 -21.64 7.54 -19.27
CA PRO A 41 -20.71 6.71 -20.03
C PRO A 41 -19.29 7.27 -20.15
N LYS A 42 -19.13 8.61 -20.20
CA LYS A 42 -17.81 9.26 -20.23
C LYS A 42 -17.06 9.06 -18.91
N ALA A 43 -17.71 9.34 -17.78
CA ALA A 43 -17.12 9.18 -16.45
C ALA A 43 -16.80 7.70 -16.14
N TYR A 44 -17.70 6.79 -16.49
CA TYR A 44 -17.49 5.36 -16.32
C TYR A 44 -16.29 4.84 -17.12
N ARG A 45 -16.09 5.34 -18.34
CA ARG A 45 -14.92 4.97 -19.17
C ARG A 45 -13.61 5.38 -18.49
N ILE A 46 -13.52 6.61 -17.98
CA ILE A 46 -12.35 7.11 -17.24
C ILE A 46 -12.12 6.24 -16.00
N PHE A 47 -13.17 6.01 -15.21
CA PHE A 47 -13.11 5.16 -14.02
C PHE A 47 -12.57 3.76 -14.32
N ILE A 48 -13.08 3.09 -15.36
CA ILE A 48 -12.63 1.75 -15.75
C ILE A 48 -11.15 1.77 -16.19
N THR A 49 -10.71 2.79 -16.91
CA THR A 49 -9.29 2.93 -17.29
C THR A 49 -8.41 3.07 -16.05
N CYS A 50 -8.76 3.97 -15.11
CA CYS A 50 -8.04 4.15 -13.85
C CYS A 50 -8.05 2.85 -13.00
N MET A 51 -9.20 2.20 -12.90
CA MET A 51 -9.35 0.94 -12.19
C MET A 51 -8.44 -0.13 -12.77
N ARG A 52 -8.42 -0.32 -14.11
CA ARG A 52 -7.54 -1.30 -14.76
C ARG A 52 -6.07 -1.02 -14.48
N PHE A 53 -5.66 0.25 -14.54
CA PHE A 53 -4.29 0.65 -14.21
C PHE A 53 -3.95 0.24 -12.77
N ILE A 54 -4.75 0.67 -11.79
CA ILE A 54 -4.52 0.39 -10.36
C ILE A 54 -4.48 -1.13 -10.10
N VAL A 55 -5.43 -1.88 -10.65
CA VAL A 55 -5.51 -3.33 -10.43
C VAL A 55 -4.35 -4.08 -11.10
N LYS A 56 -3.95 -3.66 -12.31
CA LYS A 56 -2.84 -4.28 -13.06
C LYS A 56 -1.50 -4.07 -12.34
N TYR A 57 -1.25 -2.84 -11.86
CA TYR A 57 0.03 -2.47 -11.27
C TYR A 57 0.09 -2.61 -9.75
N HIS A 58 -1.01 -2.97 -9.06
CA HIS A 58 -1.06 -3.15 -7.59
C HIS A 58 0.11 -3.97 -7.01
N ARG A 59 0.52 -5.06 -7.68
CA ARG A 59 1.66 -5.88 -7.22
C ARG A 59 3.00 -5.14 -7.34
N ILE A 60 3.17 -4.36 -8.41
CA ILE A 60 4.35 -3.54 -8.64
C ILE A 60 4.40 -2.41 -7.63
N PHE A 61 3.26 -1.78 -7.30
CA PHE A 61 3.18 -0.77 -6.24
C PHE A 61 3.57 -1.35 -4.88
N GLY A 62 3.07 -2.54 -4.52
CA GLY A 62 3.45 -3.22 -3.28
C GLY A 62 4.95 -3.57 -3.25
N ALA A 63 5.50 -4.12 -4.32
CA ALA A 63 6.94 -4.40 -4.41
C ALA A 63 7.79 -3.13 -4.35
N GLY A 64 7.37 -2.07 -5.03
CA GLY A 64 8.02 -0.77 -4.98
C GLY A 64 8.00 -0.15 -3.59
N SER A 65 6.88 -0.25 -2.86
CA SER A 65 6.82 0.22 -1.46
C SER A 65 7.80 -0.51 -0.56
N LEU A 66 8.02 -1.82 -0.76
CA LEU A 66 9.03 -2.58 -0.02
C LEU A 66 10.45 -2.13 -0.38
N LEU A 67 10.73 -1.94 -1.67
CA LEU A 67 12.02 -1.46 -2.14
C LEU A 67 12.37 -0.10 -1.52
N PHE A 68 11.45 0.86 -1.61
CA PHE A 68 11.68 2.19 -1.02
C PHE A 68 11.70 2.16 0.50
N LEU A 69 11.01 1.23 1.16
CA LEU A 69 11.13 1.04 2.61
C LEU A 69 12.56 0.63 2.98
N ILE A 70 13.13 -0.34 2.26
CA ILE A 70 14.51 -0.79 2.50
C ILE A 70 15.48 0.39 2.33
N ILE A 71 15.32 1.17 1.26
CA ILE A 71 16.15 2.36 1.01
C ILE A 71 15.95 3.41 2.11
N HIS A 72 14.71 3.70 2.50
CA HIS A 72 14.39 4.66 3.55
C HIS A 72 15.03 4.26 4.89
N VAL A 73 14.87 3.00 5.30
CA VAL A 73 15.49 2.47 6.54
C VAL A 73 17.01 2.51 6.47
N PHE A 74 17.60 2.13 5.32
CA PHE A 74 19.04 2.18 5.12
C PHE A 74 19.59 3.61 5.23
N VAL A 75 18.97 4.58 4.55
CA VAL A 75 19.33 5.99 4.64
C VAL A 75 19.17 6.51 6.06
N GLN A 76 18.04 6.20 6.71
CA GLN A 76 17.79 6.66 8.08
C GLN A 76 18.86 6.15 9.05
N TYR A 77 19.22 4.87 8.96
CA TYR A 77 20.25 4.27 9.80
C TYR A 77 21.65 4.88 9.54
N ASN A 78 22.03 5.10 8.29
CA ASN A 78 23.35 5.66 7.98
C ASN A 78 23.50 7.14 8.38
N PHE A 79 22.42 7.93 8.33
CA PHE A 79 22.48 9.36 8.68
C PHE A 79 22.23 9.64 10.17
N TYR A 80 21.38 8.85 10.84
CA TYR A 80 20.98 9.10 12.23
C TYR A 80 21.49 8.05 13.22
N GLY A 81 21.98 6.91 12.77
CA GLY A 81 22.52 5.84 13.61
C GLY A 81 21.45 5.01 14.35
N TYR A 82 20.16 5.31 14.18
CA TYR A 82 19.07 4.56 14.81
C TYR A 82 17.77 4.58 14.00
N ILE A 83 16.90 3.62 14.30
CA ILE A 83 15.52 3.55 13.80
C ILE A 83 14.61 3.66 15.02
N ASN A 84 13.65 4.59 15.00
CA ASN A 84 12.72 4.74 16.12
C ASN A 84 11.75 3.53 16.20
N LYS A 85 11.20 3.30 17.39
CA LYS A 85 10.32 2.15 17.66
C LYS A 85 9.06 2.17 16.78
N THR A 86 8.48 3.35 16.55
CA THR A 86 7.28 3.53 15.72
C THR A 86 7.56 3.24 14.23
N GLY A 87 8.72 3.65 13.72
CA GLY A 87 9.16 3.38 12.34
C GLY A 87 9.49 1.91 12.12
N ALA A 88 10.16 1.26 13.08
CA ALA A 88 10.37 -0.19 13.04
C ALA A 88 9.04 -0.97 13.03
N ALA A 89 8.06 -0.54 13.83
CA ALA A 89 6.73 -1.14 13.83
C ALA A 89 6.01 -0.95 12.49
N ALA A 90 6.00 0.27 11.94
CA ALA A 90 5.38 0.56 10.63
C ALA A 90 6.04 -0.24 9.49
N ALA A 91 7.38 -0.32 9.48
CA ALA A 91 8.15 -1.13 8.56
C ALA A 91 7.78 -2.62 8.67
N GLY A 92 7.64 -3.14 9.88
CA GLY A 92 7.21 -4.51 10.14
C GLY A 92 5.81 -4.82 9.60
N VAL A 93 4.85 -3.90 9.81
CA VAL A 93 3.49 -4.06 9.27
C VAL A 93 3.49 -4.02 7.74
N LEU A 94 4.25 -3.11 7.11
CA LEU A 94 4.39 -3.08 5.64
C LEU A 94 5.01 -4.36 5.11
N LEU A 95 6.07 -4.86 5.76
CA LEU A 95 6.73 -6.10 5.39
C LEU A 95 5.75 -7.28 5.47
N MET A 96 5.01 -7.39 6.58
CA MET A 96 3.97 -8.41 6.75
C MET A 96 2.90 -8.31 5.65
N GLN A 97 2.46 -7.09 5.31
CA GLN A 97 1.48 -6.85 4.26
C GLN A 97 1.96 -7.36 2.89
N VAL A 98 3.22 -7.09 2.54
CA VAL A 98 3.83 -7.54 1.28
C VAL A 98 4.02 -9.06 1.28
N LEU A 99 4.51 -9.65 2.37
CA LEU A 99 4.65 -11.10 2.52
C LEU A 99 3.31 -11.82 2.38
N LEU A 100 2.24 -11.30 3.00
CA LEU A 100 0.88 -11.84 2.81
C LEU A 100 0.43 -11.76 1.35
N GLY A 101 0.77 -10.67 0.65
CA GLY A 101 0.50 -10.50 -0.78
C GLY A 101 1.24 -11.52 -1.65
N ILE A 102 2.52 -11.77 -1.38
CA ILE A 102 3.33 -12.79 -2.05
C ILE A 102 2.77 -14.18 -1.76
N TYR A 103 2.48 -14.49 -0.50
CA TYR A 103 1.89 -15.77 -0.09
C TYR A 103 0.59 -16.05 -0.85
N GLY A 104 -0.35 -15.09 -0.88
CA GLY A 104 -1.60 -15.24 -1.61
C GLY A 104 -1.48 -15.29 -3.14
N SER A 105 -0.36 -14.83 -3.69
CA SER A 105 -0.05 -15.00 -5.12
C SER A 105 0.34 -16.43 -5.47
N LYS A 106 0.94 -17.17 -4.52
CA LYS A 106 1.36 -18.57 -4.66
C LYS A 106 0.27 -19.59 -4.32
N LEU A 107 -0.80 -19.17 -3.65
CA LEU A 107 -1.92 -20.04 -3.32
C LEU A 107 -2.72 -20.46 -4.58
N LYS A 108 -2.91 -21.77 -4.77
CA LYS A 108 -3.79 -22.33 -5.81
C LYS A 108 -5.25 -21.88 -5.64
N LYS A 109 -5.74 -21.82 -4.40
CA LYS A 109 -7.04 -21.26 -4.02
C LYS A 109 -6.83 -20.24 -2.92
N ARG A 110 -7.43 -19.05 -3.05
CA ARG A 110 -7.31 -17.97 -2.06
C ARG A 110 -8.50 -18.05 -1.10
N PRO A 111 -8.34 -18.57 0.13
CA PRO A 111 -9.45 -18.67 1.07
C PRO A 111 -9.92 -17.26 1.48
N LYS A 112 -11.22 -17.15 1.82
CA LYS A 112 -11.80 -15.88 2.26
C LYS A 112 -11.08 -15.33 3.50
N SER A 113 -10.66 -16.20 4.42
CA SER A 113 -9.88 -15.85 5.61
C SER A 113 -8.58 -15.12 5.28
N TRP A 114 -7.76 -15.65 4.36
CA TRP A 114 -6.54 -14.98 3.89
C TRP A 114 -6.85 -13.59 3.30
N LEU A 115 -7.92 -13.49 2.51
CA LEU A 115 -8.32 -12.21 1.90
C LEU A 115 -8.73 -11.18 2.96
N TYR A 116 -9.44 -11.60 4.02
CA TYR A 116 -9.79 -10.72 5.13
C TYR A 116 -8.55 -10.27 5.90
N ILE A 117 -7.63 -11.18 6.22
CA ILE A 117 -6.38 -10.85 6.92
C ILE A 117 -5.54 -9.88 6.09
N HIS A 118 -5.30 -10.18 4.81
CA HIS A 118 -4.52 -9.31 3.92
C HIS A 118 -5.13 -7.91 3.75
N ARG A 119 -6.47 -7.79 3.80
CA ARG A 119 -7.15 -6.49 3.75
C ARG A 119 -7.12 -5.77 5.09
N ALA A 120 -7.30 -6.49 6.20
CA ALA A 120 -7.27 -5.91 7.54
C ALA A 120 -5.89 -5.30 7.83
N VAL A 121 -4.82 -6.04 7.53
CA VAL A 121 -3.45 -5.54 7.68
C VAL A 121 -3.20 -4.33 6.78
N ALA A 122 -3.71 -4.34 5.54
CA ALA A 122 -3.67 -3.16 4.67
C ALA A 122 -4.37 -1.97 5.32
N VAL A 123 -5.55 -2.13 5.92
CA VAL A 123 -6.30 -1.02 6.53
C VAL A 123 -5.70 -0.54 7.85
N LEU A 124 -4.95 -1.39 8.57
CA LEU A 124 -4.25 -1.03 9.81
C LEU A 124 -2.94 -0.26 9.56
N LEU A 125 -2.28 -0.52 8.44
CA LEU A 125 -0.99 0.11 8.11
C LEU A 125 -1.00 1.66 8.06
N PRO A 126 -2.04 2.37 7.58
CA PRO A 126 -2.13 3.83 7.68
C PRO A 126 -2.05 4.34 9.12
N LEU A 127 -2.60 3.60 10.09
CA LEU A 127 -2.51 3.98 11.50
C LEU A 127 -1.06 3.86 12.00
N ALA A 128 -0.36 2.78 11.64
CA ALA A 128 1.04 2.61 11.97
C ALA A 128 1.94 3.69 11.33
N ILE A 129 1.67 4.05 10.07
CA ILE A 129 2.35 5.16 9.38
C ILE A 129 2.06 6.50 10.07
N ALA A 130 0.80 6.77 10.40
CA ALA A 130 0.41 8.02 11.07
C ALA A 130 1.11 8.16 12.44
N LEU A 131 1.14 7.09 13.24
CA LEU A 131 1.84 7.08 14.53
C LEU A 131 3.36 7.29 14.38
N HIS A 132 3.95 6.85 13.28
CA HIS A 132 5.37 7.07 13.00
C HIS A 132 5.67 8.50 12.52
N VAL A 133 4.79 9.08 11.70
CA VAL A 133 4.98 10.44 11.16
C VAL A 133 4.66 11.51 12.21
N LEU A 134 3.70 11.26 13.10
CA LEU A 134 3.24 12.21 14.11
C LEU A 134 3.94 12.09 15.48
N GLY A 135 4.63 10.98 15.75
CA GLY A 135 5.27 10.68 17.03
C GLY A 135 6.77 10.47 16.91
#